data_AF-A0A968N1V4-F1
#
_entry.id   AF-A0A968N1V4-F1
#
_cell.length_a   1.000
_cell.length_b   1.000
_cell.length_c   1.000
_cell.angle_alpha   90.00
_cell.angle_beta   90.00
_cell.angle_gamma   90.00
#
_symmetry.space_group_name_H-M   'P 1'
#
loop_
_entity.id
_entity.type
_entity.pdbx_description
1 polymer ?
#
loop_
_entity_poly.entity_id
_entity_poly.type
_entity_poly.pdbx_seq_one_letter_code
_entity_poly.pdbx_strand_id
1 'polypeptide(L)' 'MVNYHLSLEISESLRNKLARIAELAETNVETVAVRILARRIPQLLQETENLSQLLASIPDEAVHAGIDCGEPVGSEIL' A
#
# COMPACT_ATOMS: atom_id res chain seq x y z
N MET A 1 -21.86 -5.84 -22.21
CA MET A 1 -20.88 -5.20 -21.30
C MET A 1 -21.20 -5.67 -19.89
N VAL A 2 -20.21 -6.17 -19.17
CA VAL A 2 -20.38 -6.50 -17.74
C VAL A 2 -20.06 -5.23 -16.95
N ASN A 3 -21.06 -4.71 -16.24
CA ASN A 3 -20.86 -3.59 -15.32
C ASN A 3 -20.62 -4.16 -13.92
N TYR A 4 -19.49 -3.79 -13.33
CA TYR A 4 -19.15 -4.13 -11.95
C TYR A 4 -19.39 -2.90 -11.07
N HIS A 5 -20.03 -3.11 -9.94
CA HIS A 5 -20.24 -2.09 -8.91
C HIS A 5 -19.30 -2.35 -7.74
N LEU A 6 -18.65 -1.30 -7.25
CA LEU A 6 -17.77 -1.34 -6.09
C LEU A 6 -18.29 -0.37 -5.03
N SER A 7 -18.55 -0.88 -3.83
CA SER A 7 -18.84 -0.07 -2.65
C SER A 7 -17.61 -0.01 -1.77
N LEU A 8 -17.29 1.18 -1.26
CA LEU A 8 -16.14 1.42 -0.40
C LEU A 8 -16.60 2.10 0.88
N GLU A 9 -16.32 1.45 2.02
CA GLU A 9 -16.43 2.10 3.31
C GLU A 9 -15.12 2.81 3.62
N ILE A 10 -15.18 4.13 3.77
CA ILE A 10 -14.01 4.98 4.03
C ILE A 10 -14.31 5.95 5.16
N SER A 11 -13.25 6.40 5.84
CA SER A 11 -13.39 7.45 6.83
C SER A 11 -13.83 8.77 6.19
N GLU A 12 -14.56 9.58 6.96
CA GLU A 12 -15.01 10.90 6.51
C GLU A 12 -13.83 11.80 6.10
N SER A 13 -12.71 11.73 6.84
CA SER A 13 -11.49 12.46 6.52
C SER A 13 -10.95 12.10 5.12
N LEU A 14 -10.95 10.81 4.76
CA LEU A 14 -10.54 10.38 3.42
C LEU A 14 -11.54 10.84 2.36
N ARG A 15 -12.84 10.74 2.63
CA ARG A 15 -13.89 11.25 1.73
C ARG A 15 -13.70 12.73 1.43
N ASN A 16 -13.42 13.55 2.45
CA ASN A 16 -13.23 14.99 2.28
C ASN A 16 -11.98 15.33 1.46
N LYS A 17 -10.89 14.56 1.63
CA LYS A 17 -9.70 14.70 0.78
C LYS A 17 -10.01 14.34 -0.69
N LEU A 18 -10.73 13.25 -0.92
CA LEU A 18 -11.13 12.84 -2.27
C LEU A 18 -12.05 13.88 -2.94
N ALA A 19 -13.01 14.44 -2.19
CA ALA A 19 -13.89 15.50 -2.67
C ALA A 19 -13.10 16.73 -3.11
N ARG A 20 -12.13 17.18 -2.31
CA ARG A 20 -11.29 18.33 -2.68
C ARG A 20 -10.44 18.09 -3.91
N ILE A 21 -9.93 16.87 -4.10
CA ILE A 21 -9.21 16.50 -5.32
C ILE A 21 -10.16 16.49 -6.52
N ALA A 22 -11.38 15.98 -6.35
CA ALA A 22 -12.39 15.93 -7.39
C ALA A 22 -12.80 17.34 -7.86
N GLU A 23 -12.98 18.28 -6.93
CA GLU A 23 -13.21 19.69 -7.23
C GLU A 23 -12.08 20.30 -8.07
N LEU A 24 -10.83 20.11 -7.65
CA LEU A 24 -9.66 20.63 -8.37
C LEU A 24 -9.47 20.02 -9.76
N ALA A 25 -9.91 18.78 -9.94
CA ALA A 25 -9.80 18.05 -11.21
C ALA A 25 -11.09 18.12 -12.05
N GLU A 26 -12.06 18.96 -11.65
CA GLU A 26 -13.35 19.15 -12.33
C GLU A 26 -14.06 17.82 -12.65
N THR A 27 -14.07 16.91 -11.68
CA THR A 27 -14.63 15.55 -11.81
C THR A 27 -15.40 15.16 -10.55
N ASN A 28 -15.93 13.92 -10.50
CA ASN A 28 -16.54 13.36 -9.29
C ASN A 28 -15.56 12.52 -8.45
N VAL A 29 -15.96 12.27 -7.20
CA VAL A 29 -15.19 11.54 -6.19
C VAL A 29 -14.93 10.10 -6.62
N GLU A 30 -15.91 9.45 -7.23
CA GLU A 30 -15.85 8.07 -7.68
C GLU A 30 -14.74 7.90 -8.73
N THR A 31 -14.67 8.82 -9.70
CA THR A 31 -13.64 8.81 -10.75
C THR A 31 -12.25 9.00 -10.15
N VAL A 32 -12.10 9.90 -9.17
CA VAL A 32 -10.82 10.09 -8.47
C VAL A 32 -10.44 8.82 -7.73
N ALA A 33 -11.36 8.23 -6.97
CA ALA A 33 -11.12 7.01 -6.20
C ALA A 33 -10.70 5.84 -7.12
N VAL A 34 -11.43 5.63 -8.21
CA VAL A 34 -11.12 4.59 -9.21
C VAL A 34 -9.76 4.83 -9.84
N ARG A 35 -9.41 6.07 -10.21
CA ARG A 35 -8.09 6.39 -10.79
C ARG A 35 -6.95 6.13 -9.82
N ILE A 36 -7.12 6.48 -8.54
CA ILE A 36 -6.13 6.23 -7.50
C ILE A 36 -5.95 4.71 -7.32
N LEU A 37 -7.05 3.95 -7.20
CA LEU A 37 -7.01 2.50 -7.07
C LEU A 37 -6.37 1.84 -8.29
N ALA A 38 -6.77 2.23 -9.50
CA ALA A 38 -6.22 1.69 -10.74
C ALA A 38 -4.71 1.93 -10.88
N ARG A 39 -4.20 3.05 -10.36
CA ARG A 39 -2.77 3.34 -10.35
C ARG A 39 -2.02 2.59 -9.25
N ARG A 40 -2.64 2.42 -8.07
CA ARG A 40 -1.95 1.89 -6.88
C ARG A 40 -2.00 0.36 -6.78
N ILE A 41 -3.08 -0.28 -7.21
CA ILE A 41 -3.25 -1.74 -7.13
C ILE A 41 -2.10 -2.49 -7.82
N PRO A 42 -1.68 -2.17 -9.06
CA PRO A 42 -0.58 -2.88 -9.70
C PRO A 42 0.74 -2.77 -8.92
N GLN A 43 1.01 -1.59 -8.35
CA GLN A 43 2.20 -1.37 -7.54
C GLN A 43 2.17 -2.20 -6.25
N LEU A 44 1.03 -2.22 -5.55
CA LEU A 44 0.86 -3.01 -4.33
C LEU A 44 0.97 -4.52 -4.59
N LEU A 45 0.44 -5.00 -5.71
CA LEU A 45 0.60 -6.40 -6.12
C LEU A 45 2.07 -6.75 -6.33
N GLN A 46 2.81 -5.91 -7.06
CA GLN A 46 4.24 -6.12 -7.27
C GLN A 46 5.03 -6.08 -5.96
N GLU A 47 4.76 -5.10 -5.08
CA GLU A 47 5.39 -5.00 -3.76
C GLU A 47 5.13 -6.26 -2.91
N THR A 48 3.90 -6.77 -2.94
CA THR A 48 3.51 -7.98 -2.22
C THR A 48 4.21 -9.21 -2.78
N GLU A 49 4.25 -9.38 -4.10
CA GLU A 49 4.94 -10.50 -4.75
C GLU A 49 6.44 -10.49 -4.45
N ASN A 50 7.07 -9.31 -4.53
CA ASN A 50 8.48 -9.15 -4.21
C ASN A 50 8.76 -9.54 -2.75
N LEU A 51 7.91 -9.11 -1.81
CA LEU A 51 8.03 -9.48 -0.40
C LEU A 51 7.86 -10.99 -0.21
N SER A 52 6.88 -11.61 -0.87
CA SER A 52 6.68 -13.07 -0.80
C SER A 52 7.90 -13.83 -1.34
N GLN A 53 8.52 -13.37 -2.43
CA GLN A 53 9.74 -13.97 -2.96
C GLN A 53 10.92 -13.83 -2.00
N LEU A 54 11.09 -12.65 -1.38
CA LEU A 54 12.13 -12.44 -0.37
C LEU A 54 11.94 -13.37 0.83
N LEU A 55 10.71 -13.51 1.33
CA LEU A 55 10.41 -14.42 2.43
C LEU A 55 10.63 -15.90 2.05
N ALA A 56 10.25 -16.29 0.82
CA ALA A 56 10.50 -17.64 0.31
C ALA A 56 11.99 -17.95 0.10
N SER A 57 12.84 -16.92 -0.04
CA SER A 57 14.28 -17.07 -0.15
C SER A 57 14.99 -17.28 1.20
N ILE A 58 14.28 -17.12 2.32
CA ILE A 58 14.81 -17.39 3.65
C ILE A 58 14.81 -18.92 3.86
N PRO A 59 15.98 -19.56 4.03
CA PRO A 59 16.04 -20.99 4.32
C PRO A 59 15.37 -21.29 5.67
N ASP A 60 14.66 -22.40 5.79
CA ASP A 60 14.00 -22.83 7.04
C ASP A 60 14.98 -22.86 8.23
N GLU A 61 16.26 -23.14 7.94
CA GLU A 61 17.38 -23.15 8.88
C GLU A 61 17.61 -21.77 9.54
N ALA A 62 17.37 -20.68 8.81
CA ALA A 62 17.57 -19.30 9.26
C ALA A 62 16.39 -18.78 10.11
N VAL A 63 15.26 -19.49 10.15
CA VAL A 63 14.10 -19.13 10.99
C VAL A 63 14.33 -19.58 12.45
N HIS A 64 15.19 -20.59 12.68
CA HIS A 64 15.47 -21.16 14.00
C HIS A 64 16.74 -20.60 14.66
N ALA A 65 17.65 -20.01 13.89
CA ALA A 65 18.64 -19.08 14.42
C ALA A 65 17.90 -17.77 14.68
N GLY A 66 17.65 -17.41 15.95
CA GLY A 66 16.90 -16.21 16.30
C GLY A 66 17.34 -15.01 15.46
N ILE A 67 16.36 -14.20 15.01
CA ILE A 67 16.62 -12.99 14.23
C ILE A 67 17.50 -12.08 15.08
N ASP A 68 18.81 -12.08 14.82
CA ASP A 68 19.73 -11.11 15.37
C ASP A 68 19.52 -9.82 14.58
N CYS A 69 18.53 -9.04 15.02
CA CYS A 69 18.42 -7.64 14.67
C CYS A 69 19.66 -6.95 15.26
N GLY A 70 20.79 -7.03 14.56
CA GLY A 70 22.09 -6.57 15.04
C GLY A 70 22.04 -5.18 15.66
N GLU A 71 23.04 -4.87 16.48
CA GLU A 71 23.06 -3.64 17.29
C GLU A 71 22.72 -2.39 16.45
N PRO A 72 21.82 -1.52 16.95
CA PRO A 72 21.47 -0.29 16.25
C PRO A 72 22.72 0.54 16.01
N VAL A 73 23.12 0.69 14.75
CA VAL A 73 24.18 1.61 14.31
C VAL A 73 23.65 3.05 14.39
N GLY A 74 23.52 3.55 15.61
CA GLY A 74 23.17 4.92 15.93
C GLY A 74 24.00 5.37 17.11
N SER A 75 25.28 5.65 16.87
CA SER A 75 26.09 6.42 17.82
C SER A 75 25.51 7.84 17.86
N GLU A 76 24.75 8.16 18.90
CA GLU A 76 24.51 9.56 19.24
C GLU A 76 25.88 10.18 19.56
N ILE A 77 26.34 11.07 18.70
CA ILE A 77 27.47 11.96 19.01
C ILE A 77 26.90 13.00 19.97
N LEU A 78 27.17 12.83 21.27
CA LEU A 78 27.04 13.88 22.28
C LEU A 78 28.24 14.83 22.23
#